data_AF-A0A2Z5YWQ5-F1
#
_entry.id   AF-A0A2Z5YWQ5-F1
#
_cell.length_a   1.000
_cell.length_b   1.000
_cell.length_c   1.000
_cell.angle_alpha   90.00
_cell.angle_beta   90.00
_cell.angle_gamma   90.00
#
_symmetry.space_group_name_H-M   'P 1'
#
loop_
_entity.id
_entity.type
_entity.pdbx_description
1 polymer ?
#
loop_
_entity_poly.entity_id
_entity_poly.type
_entity_poly.pdbx_seq_one_letter_code
_entity_poly.pdbx_strand_id
1 'polypeptide(L)'
;MFDRLIAYLDSVHARDPAPRSRWEILLYPGIWALGFHRVAHWLFTGELYFLARVVNHIARFLTAIDIHPGAKIGRNFFIDHGFTVIGETAEIGDNVTIYQCVTLGGTNPTNGQPGKRHPTLEDNVIIGSGAQIIGPITVGARARVGANAVVTDDVPEGATMIGLKARSTLVPAETWLREFIPYGTPCDEPCEPAADRVETLERELAELRREVAALRGASTAEPLRKSGTAD
;
A
#
# COMPACT_ATOMS: atom_id res chain seq x y z
N MET A 1 -28.69 3.02 -19.19
CA MET A 1 -27.81 4.01 -18.50
C MET A 1 -28.20 4.16 -17.05
N PHE A 2 -29.49 4.35 -16.75
CA PHE A 2 -30.03 4.38 -15.38
C PHE A 2 -29.73 3.11 -14.57
N ASP A 3 -29.92 1.92 -15.15
CA ASP A 3 -29.67 0.65 -14.42
C ASP A 3 -28.21 0.50 -13.96
N ARG A 4 -27.26 1.04 -14.75
CA ARG A 4 -25.84 1.03 -14.39
C ARG A 4 -25.53 1.98 -13.24
N LEU A 5 -26.19 3.14 -13.21
CA LEU A 5 -26.05 4.09 -12.09
C LEU A 5 -26.66 3.50 -10.81
N ILE A 6 -27.84 2.90 -10.91
CA ILE A 6 -28.51 2.25 -9.76
C ILE A 6 -27.63 1.12 -9.22
N ALA A 7 -27.14 0.22 -10.09
CA ALA A 7 -26.24 -0.85 -9.68
C ALA A 7 -24.95 -0.33 -9.02
N TYR A 8 -24.41 0.80 -9.51
CA TYR A 8 -23.25 1.45 -8.90
C TYR A 8 -23.57 1.99 -7.50
N LEU A 9 -24.67 2.72 -7.33
CA LEU A 9 -25.09 3.26 -6.04
C LEU A 9 -25.42 2.15 -5.04
N ASP A 10 -26.08 1.07 -5.48
CA ASP A 10 -26.37 -0.09 -4.64
C ASP A 10 -25.07 -0.79 -4.20
N SER A 11 -24.06 -0.84 -5.09
CA SER A 11 -22.74 -1.36 -4.76
C SER A 11 -21.99 -0.51 -3.73
N VAL A 12 -22.15 0.82 -3.76
CA VAL A 12 -21.60 1.73 -2.74
C VAL A 12 -22.36 1.56 -1.42
N HIS A 13 -23.69 1.50 -1.46
CA HIS A 13 -24.52 1.29 -0.27
C HIS A 13 -24.20 -0.04 0.44
N ALA A 14 -23.82 -1.08 -0.30
CA ALA A 14 -23.41 -2.35 0.28
C ALA A 14 -22.04 -2.29 1.00
N ARG A 15 -21.22 -1.28 0.69
CA ARG A 15 -19.86 -1.10 1.23
C ARG A 15 -19.77 -0.01 2.29
N ASP A 16 -20.69 0.96 2.28
CA ASP A 16 -20.80 2.01 3.28
C ASP A 16 -22.17 1.95 3.99
N PRO A 17 -22.20 1.69 5.32
CA PRO A 17 -23.43 1.64 6.11
C PRO A 17 -23.96 3.03 6.52
N ALA A 18 -23.22 4.12 6.29
CA ALA A 18 -23.59 5.46 6.75
C ALA A 18 -24.86 6.07 6.09
N PRO A 19 -25.09 5.97 4.76
CA PRO A 19 -26.19 6.64 4.12
C PRO A 19 -27.51 5.92 4.44
N ARG A 20 -28.55 6.68 4.80
CA ARG A 20 -29.87 6.08 5.13
C ARG A 20 -30.64 5.66 3.88
N SER A 21 -30.24 6.20 2.73
CA SER A 21 -30.80 5.86 1.43
C SER A 21 -29.73 5.94 0.35
N ARG A 22 -29.90 5.19 -0.74
CA ARG A 22 -28.97 5.22 -1.89
C ARG A 22 -28.84 6.60 -2.54
N TRP A 23 -29.81 7.50 -2.33
CA TRP A 23 -29.81 8.84 -2.91
C TRP A 23 -28.85 9.79 -2.18
N GLU A 24 -28.58 9.56 -0.89
CA GLU A 24 -27.59 10.32 -0.13
C GLU A 24 -26.17 10.12 -0.68
N ILE A 25 -25.91 8.94 -1.28
CA ILE A 25 -24.63 8.62 -1.91
C ILE A 25 -24.31 9.59 -3.05
N LEU A 26 -25.31 10.13 -3.74
CA LEU A 26 -25.08 11.13 -4.79
C LEU A 26 -24.42 12.42 -4.28
N LEU A 27 -24.42 12.66 -2.97
CA LEU A 27 -23.77 13.81 -2.36
C LEU A 27 -22.27 13.55 -2.06
N TYR A 28 -21.78 12.33 -2.29
CA TYR A 28 -20.42 11.97 -1.93
C TYR A 28 -19.41 12.56 -2.93
N PRO A 29 -18.31 13.16 -2.45
CA PRO A 29 -17.30 13.76 -3.33
C PRO A 29 -16.71 12.74 -4.31
N GLY A 30 -16.54 11.49 -3.89
CA GLY A 30 -16.08 10.39 -4.75
C GLY A 30 -16.97 10.14 -5.97
N ILE A 31 -18.30 10.25 -5.82
CA ILE A 31 -19.25 10.06 -6.93
C ILE A 31 -19.10 11.19 -7.95
N TRP A 32 -19.04 12.44 -7.48
CA TRP A 32 -18.83 13.60 -8.34
C TRP A 32 -17.48 13.53 -9.05
N ALA A 33 -16.40 13.23 -8.33
CA ALA A 33 -15.07 13.10 -8.90
C ALA A 33 -15.03 12.05 -10.03
N LEU A 34 -15.70 10.91 -9.84
CA LEU A 34 -15.79 9.88 -10.87
C LEU A 34 -16.65 10.29 -12.07
N GLY A 35 -17.75 11.03 -11.82
CA GLY A 35 -18.55 11.61 -12.89
C GLY A 35 -17.73 12.55 -13.78
N PHE A 36 -17.02 13.50 -13.17
CA PHE A 36 -16.13 14.41 -13.88
C PHE A 36 -14.97 13.68 -14.57
N HIS A 37 -14.36 12.70 -13.90
CA HIS A 37 -13.29 11.91 -14.48
C HIS A 37 -13.75 11.18 -15.75
N ARG A 38 -14.95 10.59 -15.79
CA ARG A 38 -15.46 9.94 -17.00
C ARG A 38 -15.57 10.91 -18.18
N VAL A 39 -15.97 12.17 -17.94
CA VAL A 39 -15.99 13.22 -18.95
C VAL A 39 -14.57 13.63 -19.36
N ALA A 40 -13.69 13.84 -18.38
CA ALA A 40 -12.29 14.19 -18.63
C ALA A 40 -11.54 13.09 -19.40
N HIS A 41 -11.76 11.82 -19.05
CA HIS A 41 -11.19 10.66 -19.71
C HIS A 41 -11.66 10.55 -21.15
N TRP A 42 -12.97 10.75 -21.41
CA TRP A 42 -13.49 10.79 -22.77
C TRP A 42 -12.82 11.89 -23.61
N LEU A 43 -12.69 13.11 -23.07
CA LEU A 43 -11.96 14.20 -23.72
C LEU A 43 -10.48 13.87 -23.97
N PHE A 44 -9.83 13.22 -22.99
CA PHE A 44 -8.44 12.80 -23.07
C PHE A 44 -8.24 11.75 -24.17
N THR A 45 -9.13 10.77 -24.29
CA THR A 45 -9.10 9.77 -25.37
C THR A 45 -9.40 10.34 -26.75
N GLY A 46 -10.12 11.48 -26.80
CA GLY A 46 -10.31 12.27 -28.02
C GLY A 46 -9.18 13.28 -28.29
N GLU A 47 -8.05 13.16 -27.59
CA GLU A 47 -6.86 14.02 -27.71
C GLU A 47 -7.10 15.51 -27.36
N LEU A 48 -8.24 15.85 -26.74
CA LEU A 48 -8.55 17.19 -26.25
C LEU A 48 -7.93 17.43 -24.86
N TYR A 49 -6.61 17.27 -24.76
CA TYR A 49 -5.88 17.22 -23.50
C TYR A 49 -6.07 18.47 -22.61
N PHE A 50 -6.08 19.65 -23.21
CA PHE A 50 -6.30 20.89 -22.47
C PHE A 50 -7.68 20.89 -21.79
N LEU A 51 -8.74 20.55 -22.53
CA LEU A 51 -10.09 20.53 -21.99
C LEU A 51 -10.26 19.42 -20.95
N ALA A 52 -9.65 18.25 -21.17
CA ALA A 52 -9.59 17.18 -20.19
C ALA A 52 -8.95 17.66 -18.86
N ARG A 53 -7.86 18.43 -18.94
CA ARG A 53 -7.22 19.02 -17.75
C ARG A 53 -8.08 20.09 -17.10
N VAL A 54 -8.82 20.91 -17.85
CA VAL A 54 -9.77 21.89 -17.27
C VAL A 54 -10.84 21.17 -16.45
N VAL A 55 -11.47 20.13 -17.01
CA VAL A 55 -12.48 19.32 -16.30
C VAL A 55 -11.88 18.68 -15.04
N ASN A 56 -10.66 18.12 -15.13
CA ASN A 56 -9.96 17.58 -13.97
C ASN A 56 -9.78 18.63 -12.85
N HIS A 57 -9.34 19.85 -13.18
CA HIS A 57 -9.12 20.88 -12.16
C HIS A 57 -10.41 21.38 -11.53
N ILE A 58 -11.51 21.44 -12.29
CA ILE A 58 -12.84 21.74 -11.74
C ILE A 58 -13.25 20.64 -10.76
N ALA A 59 -13.09 19.36 -11.14
CA ALA A 59 -13.40 18.23 -10.26
C ALA A 59 -12.58 18.30 -8.97
N ARG A 60 -11.28 18.53 -9.08
CA ARG A 60 -10.37 18.70 -7.94
C ARG A 60 -10.77 19.87 -7.04
N PHE A 61 -11.14 21.01 -7.62
CA PHE A 61 -11.59 22.17 -6.85
C PHE A 61 -12.86 21.87 -6.03
N LEU A 62 -13.82 21.15 -6.62
CA LEU A 62 -15.10 20.85 -5.98
C LEU A 62 -15.03 19.69 -4.97
N THR A 63 -14.16 18.71 -5.19
CA THR A 63 -14.16 17.43 -4.45
C THR A 63 -12.89 17.16 -3.65
N ALA A 64 -11.85 17.96 -3.86
CA ALA A 64 -10.48 17.71 -3.36
C ALA A 64 -9.86 16.38 -3.83
N ILE A 65 -10.44 15.71 -4.83
CA ILE A 65 -9.91 14.47 -5.42
C ILE A 65 -9.28 14.82 -6.78
N ASP A 66 -8.02 14.44 -6.99
CA ASP A 66 -7.30 14.64 -8.25
C ASP A 66 -7.20 13.31 -8.99
N ILE A 67 -7.96 13.14 -10.08
CA ILE A 67 -7.92 11.93 -10.91
C ILE A 67 -7.46 12.32 -12.30
N HIS A 68 -6.20 12.03 -12.61
CA HIS A 68 -5.66 12.38 -13.91
C HIS A 68 -6.54 11.81 -15.05
N PRO A 69 -6.86 12.59 -16.09
CA PRO A 69 -7.77 12.13 -17.15
C PRO A 69 -7.32 10.84 -17.86
N GLY A 70 -6.02 10.59 -17.94
CA GLY A 70 -5.45 9.37 -18.52
C GLY A 70 -5.62 8.08 -17.69
N ALA A 71 -6.00 8.19 -16.40
CA ALA A 71 -6.18 7.02 -15.54
C ALA A 71 -7.31 6.13 -16.08
N LYS A 72 -7.15 4.81 -15.98
CA LYS A 72 -8.17 3.85 -16.40
C LYS A 72 -8.87 3.29 -15.17
N ILE A 73 -10.19 3.39 -15.15
CA ILE A 73 -11.01 3.00 -13.99
C ILE A 73 -12.10 2.03 -14.42
N GLY A 74 -12.14 0.89 -13.73
CA GLY A 74 -13.15 -0.15 -13.88
C GLY A 74 -14.53 0.22 -13.35
N ARG A 75 -15.36 -0.80 -13.17
CA ARG A 75 -16.72 -0.70 -12.64
C ARG A 75 -16.70 -0.68 -11.13
N ASN A 76 -17.70 -0.02 -10.55
CA ASN A 76 -17.94 -0.05 -9.10
C ASN A 76 -16.75 0.43 -8.25
N PHE A 77 -15.83 1.21 -8.83
CA PHE A 77 -14.77 1.86 -8.07
C PHE A 77 -15.38 2.85 -7.09
N PHE A 78 -15.01 2.74 -5.82
CA PHE A 78 -15.59 3.53 -4.74
C PHE A 78 -14.51 4.31 -4.01
N ILE A 79 -14.73 5.62 -3.86
CA ILE A 79 -13.94 6.50 -3.00
C ILE A 79 -14.86 6.94 -1.87
N ASP A 80 -14.65 6.39 -0.67
CA ASP A 80 -15.55 6.55 0.48
C ASP A 80 -15.54 7.99 1.03
N HIS A 81 -14.46 8.72 0.76
CA HIS A 81 -14.27 10.10 1.20
C HIS A 81 -13.58 10.94 0.09
N GLY A 82 -12.64 11.83 0.45
CA GLY A 82 -11.97 12.74 -0.49
C GLY A 82 -10.44 12.74 -0.37
N PHE A 83 -9.81 13.78 -0.91
CA PHE A 83 -8.36 14.04 -0.75
C PHE A 83 -7.44 12.98 -1.36
N THR A 84 -7.92 12.23 -2.35
CA THR A 84 -7.18 11.16 -3.02
C THR A 84 -6.50 11.68 -4.29
N VAL A 85 -5.30 11.18 -4.59
CA VAL A 85 -4.54 11.51 -5.80
C VAL A 85 -4.34 10.24 -6.63
N ILE A 86 -4.78 10.28 -7.89
CA ILE A 86 -4.65 9.17 -8.86
C ILE A 86 -3.93 9.68 -10.09
N GLY A 87 -2.74 9.14 -10.34
CA GLY A 87 -1.90 9.59 -11.44
C GLY A 87 -2.27 9.05 -12.82
N GLU A 88 -1.62 9.61 -13.84
CA GLU A 88 -1.98 9.44 -15.26
C GLU A 88 -2.04 8.00 -15.75
N THR A 89 -1.06 7.18 -15.41
CA THR A 89 -0.94 5.81 -15.93
C THR A 89 -1.48 4.78 -14.94
N ALA A 90 -2.29 5.23 -13.97
CA ALA A 90 -2.91 4.32 -13.01
C ALA A 90 -3.98 3.48 -13.70
N GLU A 91 -4.04 2.21 -13.34
CA GLU A 91 -5.07 1.28 -13.80
C GLU A 91 -5.79 0.72 -12.57
N ILE A 92 -7.10 0.83 -12.54
CA ILE A 92 -7.93 0.41 -11.41
C ILE A 92 -8.98 -0.56 -11.94
N GLY A 93 -8.99 -1.78 -11.38
CA GLY A 93 -9.93 -2.84 -11.72
C GLY A 93 -11.34 -2.61 -11.20
N ASP A 94 -12.14 -3.68 -11.23
CA ASP A 94 -13.54 -3.67 -10.82
C ASP A 94 -13.67 -3.82 -9.29
N ASN A 95 -14.67 -3.16 -8.71
CA ASN A 95 -15.03 -3.23 -7.28
C ASN A 95 -13.91 -2.82 -6.31
N VAL A 96 -12.95 -2.02 -6.77
CA VAL A 96 -11.90 -1.44 -5.92
C VAL A 96 -12.49 -0.40 -4.98
N THR A 97 -11.99 -0.35 -3.75
CA THR A 97 -12.39 0.64 -2.74
C THR A 97 -11.16 1.37 -2.20
N ILE A 98 -11.20 2.70 -2.20
CA ILE A 98 -10.13 3.57 -1.72
C ILE A 98 -10.70 4.54 -0.67
N TYR A 99 -9.99 4.66 0.46
CA TYR A 99 -10.30 5.62 1.51
C TYR A 99 -9.58 6.97 1.30
N GLN A 100 -9.83 7.94 2.18
CA GLN A 100 -9.26 9.29 2.08
C GLN A 100 -7.73 9.31 2.08
N CYS A 101 -7.16 10.37 1.50
CA CYS A 101 -5.72 10.66 1.52
C CYS A 101 -4.83 9.58 0.88
N VAL A 102 -5.41 8.71 0.06
CA VAL A 102 -4.65 7.71 -0.68
C VAL A 102 -3.97 8.36 -1.89
N THR A 103 -2.76 7.89 -2.19
CA THR A 103 -2.02 8.31 -3.39
C THR A 103 -1.65 7.10 -4.22
N LEU A 104 -2.04 7.12 -5.50
CA LEU A 104 -1.52 6.24 -6.56
C LEU A 104 -0.49 7.04 -7.35
N GLY A 105 0.73 7.03 -6.84
CA GLY A 105 1.81 7.94 -7.24
C GLY A 105 2.78 7.33 -8.25
N GLY A 106 3.46 8.20 -9.00
CA GLY A 106 4.49 7.81 -9.94
C GLY A 106 5.87 7.68 -9.31
N THR A 107 6.72 6.76 -9.79
CA THR A 107 8.16 6.81 -9.51
C THR A 107 8.88 7.74 -10.49
N ASN A 108 9.93 8.42 -10.02
CA ASN A 108 10.94 9.17 -10.80
C ASN A 108 10.39 10.03 -11.97
N PRO A 109 9.80 11.21 -11.68
CA PRO A 109 9.30 12.12 -12.72
C PRO A 109 10.42 12.81 -13.55
N THR A 110 11.67 12.68 -13.13
CA THR A 110 12.82 13.45 -13.66
C THR A 110 13.63 12.76 -14.76
N ASN A 111 13.39 11.48 -15.04
CA ASN A 111 14.11 10.77 -16.11
C ASN A 111 13.57 11.06 -17.52
N GLY A 112 12.47 11.82 -17.63
CA GLY A 112 11.88 12.22 -18.91
C GLY A 112 11.37 11.06 -19.76
N GLN A 113 11.27 9.85 -19.21
CA GLN A 113 10.84 8.67 -19.96
C GLN A 113 9.30 8.58 -19.95
N PRO A 114 8.64 8.74 -21.11
CA PRO A 114 7.23 8.48 -21.22
C PRO A 114 6.96 6.98 -21.01
N GLY A 115 6.07 6.62 -20.09
CA GLY A 115 5.77 5.23 -19.78
C GLY A 115 4.85 5.01 -18.56
N LYS A 116 4.51 3.74 -18.33
CA LYS A 116 3.80 3.27 -17.13
C LYS A 116 4.67 3.56 -15.91
N ARG A 117 4.12 4.30 -14.95
CA ARG A 117 4.84 4.75 -13.73
C ARG A 117 3.96 4.76 -12.49
N HIS A 118 2.65 4.64 -12.65
CA HIS A 118 1.68 4.58 -11.57
C HIS A 118 1.16 3.15 -11.39
N PRO A 119 0.55 2.84 -10.24
CA PRO A 119 0.15 1.48 -9.90
C PRO A 119 -0.95 0.92 -10.79
N THR A 120 -1.04 -0.41 -10.79
CA THR A 120 -2.20 -1.18 -11.25
C THR A 120 -2.85 -1.83 -10.03
N LEU A 121 -4.13 -1.54 -9.78
CA LEU A 121 -4.95 -2.20 -8.76
C LEU A 121 -5.86 -3.20 -9.45
N GLU A 122 -5.75 -4.48 -9.11
CA GLU A 122 -6.64 -5.51 -9.63
C GLU A 122 -8.02 -5.50 -8.92
N ASP A 123 -8.89 -6.43 -9.31
CA ASP A 123 -10.27 -6.46 -8.86
C ASP A 123 -10.40 -6.69 -7.35
N ASN A 124 -11.37 -6.00 -6.74
CA ASN A 124 -11.72 -6.11 -5.32
C ASN A 124 -10.61 -5.71 -4.34
N VAL A 125 -9.62 -4.93 -4.79
CA VAL A 125 -8.59 -4.35 -3.93
C VAL A 125 -9.20 -3.32 -2.96
N ILE A 126 -8.72 -3.30 -1.72
CA ILE A 126 -9.10 -2.32 -0.71
C ILE A 126 -7.87 -1.55 -0.24
N ILE A 127 -7.87 -0.23 -0.36
CA ILE A 127 -6.78 0.63 0.07
C ILE A 127 -7.22 1.53 1.22
N GLY A 128 -6.63 1.30 2.40
CA GLY A 128 -6.86 2.03 3.63
C GLY A 128 -6.44 3.50 3.57
N SER A 129 -6.99 4.29 4.47
CA SER A 129 -6.81 5.75 4.51
C SER A 129 -5.34 6.14 4.61
N GLY A 130 -4.89 7.10 3.81
CA GLY A 130 -3.53 7.62 3.87
C GLY A 130 -2.47 6.70 3.26
N ALA A 131 -2.84 5.54 2.72
CA ALA A 131 -1.86 4.65 2.09
C ALA A 131 -1.26 5.27 0.82
N GLN A 132 0.04 5.07 0.62
CA GLN A 132 0.79 5.58 -0.52
C GLN A 132 1.27 4.40 -1.35
N ILE A 133 0.72 4.21 -2.55
CA ILE A 133 1.15 3.16 -3.49
C ILE A 133 1.94 3.84 -4.60
N ILE A 134 3.23 3.58 -4.67
CA ILE A 134 4.18 4.37 -5.46
C ILE A 134 4.88 3.49 -6.49
N GLY A 135 4.77 3.87 -7.76
CA GLY A 135 5.46 3.21 -8.87
C GLY A 135 4.57 2.32 -9.73
N PRO A 136 5.12 1.75 -10.81
CA PRO A 136 4.41 0.86 -11.72
C PRO A 136 4.27 -0.55 -11.15
N ILE A 137 3.78 -0.65 -9.90
CA ILE A 137 3.56 -1.91 -9.19
C ILE A 137 2.12 -2.40 -9.35
N THR A 138 1.94 -3.69 -9.16
CA THR A 138 0.64 -4.37 -9.22
C THR A 138 0.19 -4.74 -7.81
N VAL A 139 -1.02 -4.32 -7.44
CA VAL A 139 -1.71 -4.77 -6.24
C VAL A 139 -2.72 -5.84 -6.67
N GLY A 140 -2.40 -7.09 -6.36
CA GLY A 140 -3.16 -8.26 -6.80
C GLY A 140 -4.60 -8.31 -6.31
N ALA A 141 -5.44 -9.10 -6.98
CA ALA A 141 -6.87 -9.13 -6.71
C ALA A 141 -7.18 -9.48 -5.25
N ARG A 142 -8.22 -8.85 -4.68
CA ARG A 142 -8.63 -9.01 -3.27
C ARG A 142 -7.56 -8.64 -2.23
N ALA A 143 -6.42 -8.06 -2.64
CA ALA A 143 -5.42 -7.60 -1.70
C ALA A 143 -5.92 -6.38 -0.92
N ARG A 144 -5.32 -6.18 0.26
CA ARG A 144 -5.66 -5.08 1.17
C ARG A 144 -4.41 -4.31 1.52
N VAL A 145 -4.49 -2.99 1.49
CA VAL A 145 -3.42 -2.12 1.97
C VAL A 145 -3.93 -1.39 3.20
N GLY A 146 -3.21 -1.51 4.31
CA GLY A 146 -3.55 -0.88 5.58
C GLY A 146 -3.39 0.63 5.54
N ALA A 147 -4.05 1.31 6.47
CA ALA A 147 -3.95 2.76 6.59
C ALA A 147 -2.49 3.21 6.80
N ASN A 148 -2.11 4.32 6.15
CA ASN A 148 -0.77 4.91 6.15
C ASN A 148 0.37 3.96 5.73
N ALA A 149 0.08 2.81 5.13
CA ALA A 149 1.12 1.95 4.58
C ALA A 149 1.73 2.60 3.32
N VAL A 150 3.05 2.50 3.19
CA VAL A 150 3.76 2.86 1.96
C VAL A 150 4.11 1.56 1.24
N VAL A 151 3.63 1.41 0.01
CA VAL A 151 3.82 0.22 -0.81
C VAL A 151 4.57 0.60 -2.07
N THR A 152 5.76 0.02 -2.23
CA THR A 152 6.69 0.26 -3.33
C THR A 152 6.98 -0.97 -4.18
N ASP A 153 6.41 -2.11 -3.80
CA ASP A 153 6.63 -3.42 -4.40
C ASP A 153 5.29 -4.09 -4.72
N ASP A 154 5.32 -5.07 -5.63
CA ASP A 154 4.13 -5.83 -6.02
C ASP A 154 3.51 -6.55 -4.82
N VAL A 155 2.18 -6.50 -4.73
CA VAL A 155 1.41 -7.12 -3.66
C VAL A 155 0.71 -8.37 -4.20
N PRO A 156 0.96 -9.57 -3.63
CA PRO A 156 0.30 -10.78 -4.07
C PRO A 156 -1.22 -10.75 -3.90
N GLU A 157 -1.91 -11.56 -4.70
CA GLU A 157 -3.36 -11.75 -4.61
C GLU A 157 -3.80 -12.13 -3.17
N GLY A 158 -4.80 -11.43 -2.65
CA GLY A 158 -5.33 -11.65 -1.31
C GLY A 158 -4.41 -11.26 -0.15
N ALA A 159 -3.19 -10.78 -0.42
CA ALA A 159 -2.26 -10.36 0.63
C ALA A 159 -2.75 -9.09 1.34
N THR A 160 -2.25 -8.87 2.56
CA THR A 160 -2.54 -7.65 3.33
C THR A 160 -1.23 -6.95 3.69
N MET A 161 -1.02 -5.75 3.14
CA MET A 161 0.10 -4.88 3.47
C MET A 161 -0.28 -4.03 4.68
N ILE A 162 0.59 -3.90 5.68
CA ILE A 162 0.33 -3.08 6.87
C ILE A 162 1.50 -2.13 7.14
N GLY A 163 1.21 -0.89 7.52
CA GLY A 163 2.22 0.04 8.03
C GLY A 163 2.62 -0.32 9.46
N LEU A 164 3.89 -0.10 9.82
CA LEU A 164 4.36 -0.33 11.18
C LEU A 164 3.86 0.77 12.12
N LYS A 165 3.39 0.38 13.30
CA LYS A 165 3.07 1.32 14.39
C LYS A 165 4.35 2.09 14.77
N ALA A 166 4.22 3.42 14.94
CA ALA A 166 5.29 4.25 15.47
C ALA A 166 5.86 3.67 16.78
N ARG A 167 7.18 3.67 16.90
CA ARG A 167 7.91 3.22 18.10
C ARG A 167 8.62 4.42 18.72
N SER A 168 8.68 4.46 20.04
CA SER A 168 9.52 5.45 20.73
C SER A 168 10.98 5.06 20.51
N THR A 169 11.72 5.94 19.85
CA THR A 169 13.18 5.86 19.77
C THR A 169 13.73 6.81 20.83
N LEU A 170 14.31 6.25 21.89
CA LEU A 170 15.01 7.05 22.89
C LEU A 170 16.28 7.59 22.24
N VAL A 171 16.33 8.90 22.02
CA VAL A 171 17.53 9.58 21.56
C VAL A 171 18.18 10.26 22.78
N PRO A 172 19.51 10.17 22.97
CA PRO A 172 20.19 10.70 24.16
C PRO A 172 19.85 12.18 24.41
N ALA A 173 19.55 12.52 25.67
CA ALA A 173 19.07 13.86 26.06
C ALA A 173 20.03 15.00 25.68
N GLU A 174 21.32 14.69 25.58
CA GLU A 174 22.39 15.59 25.18
C GLU A 174 22.39 15.95 23.67
N THR A 175 21.68 15.19 22.84
CA THR A 175 21.46 15.48 21.41
C THR A 175 20.23 16.37 21.17
N TRP A 176 19.23 16.35 22.06
CA TRP A 176 17.92 16.98 21.84
C TRP A 176 17.83 18.47 22.10
N LEU A 177 18.79 19.05 22.80
CA LEU A 177 18.66 20.42 23.31
C LEU A 177 19.18 21.49 22.35
N ARG A 178 19.58 21.16 21.11
CA ARG A 178 20.28 22.12 20.26
C ARG A 178 19.60 22.52 18.94
N GLU A 179 18.76 21.71 18.29
CA GLU A 179 18.20 22.10 16.99
C GLU A 179 16.85 21.44 16.66
N PHE A 180 16.01 22.17 15.92
CA PHE A 180 14.71 21.70 15.41
C PHE A 180 14.91 20.56 14.39
N ILE A 181 14.31 19.39 14.66
CA ILE A 181 14.35 18.22 13.77
C ILE A 181 13.05 18.16 12.95
N PRO A 182 13.05 18.59 11.66
CA PRO A 182 11.86 18.46 10.82
C PRO A 182 11.50 16.98 10.62
N TYR A 183 10.19 16.68 10.60
CA TYR A 183 9.61 15.34 10.40
C TYR A 183 9.93 14.28 11.47
N GLY A 184 10.62 14.65 12.57
CA GLY A 184 10.79 13.79 13.75
C GLY A 184 11.73 12.60 13.55
N THR A 185 12.48 12.55 12.45
CA THR A 185 13.47 11.51 12.14
C THR A 185 14.87 12.09 12.32
N PRO A 186 15.59 11.73 13.40
CA PRO A 186 17.01 11.93 13.45
C PRO A 186 17.63 10.88 12.51
N CYS A 187 18.28 11.33 11.43
CA CYS A 187 19.21 10.60 10.56
C CYS A 187 18.71 10.15 9.18
N ASP A 188 19.66 10.24 8.23
CA ASP A 188 19.62 9.81 6.82
C ASP A 188 19.82 8.29 6.63
N GLU A 189 19.50 7.45 7.63
CA GLU A 189 19.68 5.99 7.59
C GLU A 189 18.49 5.22 8.20
N PRO A 190 18.23 3.98 7.76
CA PRO A 190 16.93 3.34 7.94
C PRO A 190 16.68 3.01 9.42
N CYS A 191 15.53 3.47 9.91
CA CYS A 191 14.97 3.18 11.23
C CYS A 191 14.51 1.71 11.38
N GLU A 192 15.23 0.75 10.81
CA GLU A 192 15.00 -0.67 11.05
C GLU A 192 15.93 -1.18 12.16
N PRO A 193 15.40 -1.65 13.30
CA PRO A 193 16.19 -2.39 14.25
C PRO A 193 16.28 -3.85 13.78
N ALA A 194 17.17 -4.16 12.83
CA ALA A 194 17.24 -5.50 12.24
C ALA A 194 18.62 -6.14 12.10
N ALA A 195 19.74 -5.41 12.15
CA ALA A 195 21.05 -6.03 11.92
C ALA A 195 21.58 -6.82 13.13
N ASP A 196 21.76 -6.14 14.28
CA ASP A 196 22.47 -6.72 15.44
C ASP A 196 21.81 -7.98 16.01
N ARG A 197 20.48 -8.07 15.92
CA ARG A 197 19.70 -9.14 16.56
C ARG A 197 19.61 -10.38 15.70
N VAL A 198 19.64 -10.24 14.37
CA VAL A 198 19.72 -11.39 13.46
C VAL A 198 21.12 -11.99 13.55
N GLU A 199 22.17 -11.17 13.55
CA GLU A 199 23.56 -11.65 13.71
C GLU A 199 23.79 -12.34 15.06
N THR A 200 23.21 -11.81 16.15
CA THR A 200 23.26 -12.45 17.47
C THR A 200 22.58 -13.81 17.47
N LEU A 201 21.38 -13.91 16.88
CA LEU A 201 20.63 -15.16 16.79
C LEU A 201 21.32 -16.20 15.89
N GLU A 202 21.92 -15.77 14.78
CA GLU A 202 22.70 -16.66 13.91
C GLU A 202 23.93 -17.22 14.63
N ARG A 203 24.59 -16.40 15.46
CA ARG A 203 25.74 -16.82 16.25
C ARG A 203 25.36 -17.85 17.31
N GLU A 204 24.28 -17.61 18.05
CA GLU A 204 23.73 -18.55 19.03
C GLU A 204 23.29 -19.87 18.37
N LEU A 205 22.63 -19.80 17.21
CA LEU A 205 22.19 -20.97 16.47
C LEU A 205 23.39 -21.82 16.00
N ALA A 206 24.48 -21.19 15.58
CA ALA A 206 25.71 -21.86 15.17
C ALA A 206 26.42 -22.55 16.35
N GLU A 207 26.36 -21.95 17.54
CA GLU A 207 26.95 -22.49 18.76
C GLU A 207 26.17 -23.73 19.26
N LEU A 208 24.85 -23.62 19.35
CA LEU A 208 23.93 -24.73 19.67
C LEU A 208 24.10 -25.92 18.71
N ARG A 209 24.25 -25.66 17.41
CA ARG A 209 24.47 -26.73 16.42
C ARG A 209 25.77 -27.49 16.67
N ARG A 210 26.85 -26.83 17.12
CA ARG A 210 28.12 -27.50 17.46
C ARG A 210 28.00 -28.36 18.71
N GLU A 211 27.33 -27.87 19.75
CA GLU A 211 27.12 -28.64 20.98
C GLU A 211 26.29 -29.90 20.73
N VAL A 212 25.20 -29.78 19.96
CA VAL A 212 24.37 -30.93 19.59
C VAL A 212 25.16 -31.96 18.78
N ALA A 213 26.05 -31.52 17.88
CA ALA A 213 26.91 -32.42 17.13
C ALA A 213 27.92 -33.14 18.04
N ALA A 214 28.51 -32.44 19.01
CA ALA A 214 29.45 -33.02 19.97
C ALA A 214 28.77 -34.07 20.88
N LEU A 215 27.58 -33.77 21.40
CA LEU A 215 26.81 -34.70 22.23
C LEU A 215 26.35 -35.94 21.45
N ARG A 216 25.92 -35.75 20.20
CA ARG A 216 25.58 -36.89 19.32
C ARG A 216 26.78 -37.76 18.99
N GLY A 217 27.97 -37.16 18.78
CA GLY A 217 29.22 -37.90 18.57
C GLY A 217 29.69 -38.67 19.81
N ALA A 218 29.55 -38.08 21.00
CA ALA A 218 29.87 -38.74 22.26
C ALA A 218 28.93 -39.92 22.58
N SER A 219 27.63 -39.78 22.28
CA SER A 219 26.63 -40.84 22.48
C SER A 219 26.85 -42.07 21.58
N THR A 220 27.59 -41.95 20.48
CA THR A 220 27.91 -43.06 19.58
C THR A 220 29.21 -43.81 19.94
N ALA A 221 30.00 -43.33 20.90
CA ALA A 221 31.35 -43.82 21.16
C ALA A 221 31.50 -44.82 22.33
N GLU A 222 30.43 -45.13 23.08
CA GLU A 222 30.50 -46.12 24.18
C GLU A 222 29.82 -47.45 23.82
N PRO A 223 30.58 -48.47 23.34
CA PRO A 223 30.19 -49.85 23.55
C PRO A 223 30.62 -50.30 24.96
N LEU A 224 29.64 -50.64 25.79
CA LEU A 224 29.80 -51.27 27.10
C LEU A 224 30.76 -52.48 27.03
N ARG A 225 32.01 -52.31 27.48
CA ARG A 225 32.92 -53.42 27.77
C ARG A 225 32.60 -54.00 29.14
N LYS A 226 31.91 -55.14 29.18
CA LYS A 226 31.89 -56.00 30.38
C LYS A 226 33.25 -56.66 30.52
N SER A 227 33.96 -56.32 31.59
CA SER A 227 35.16 -57.01 32.06
C SER A 227 34.77 -58.34 32.71
N GLY A 228 35.38 -59.44 32.26
CA GLY A 228 35.29 -60.75 32.88
C GLY A 228 36.58 -61.51 32.59
N THR A 229 37.32 -61.79 33.66
CA THR A 229 38.70 -62.30 33.72
C THR A 229 38.82 -63.81 33.51
N ALA A 230 39.97 -64.19 32.93
CA ALA A 230 40.82 -65.40 33.15
C ALA A 230 40.17 -66.79 33.30
N ASP A 231 40.52 -67.71 32.39
CA ASP A 231 41.64 -68.67 32.56
C ASP A 231 42.08 -69.25 31.20
#